data_AF-A0A8C1GA77-F1
#
_entry.id   AF-A0A8C1GA77-F1
#
_cell.length_a   1.000
_cell.length_b   1.000
_cell.length_c   1.000
_cell.angle_alpha   90.00
_cell.angle_beta   90.00
_cell.angle_gamma   90.00
#
_symmetry.space_group_name_H-M   'P 1'
#
loop_
_entity.id
_entity.type
_entity.pdbx_description
1 polymer ?
#
loop_
_entity_poly.entity_id
_entity_poly.type
_entity_poly.pdbx_seq_one_letter_code
_entity_poly.pdbx_strand_id
1 'polypeptide(L)'
;IKPIHAWFLLLILFNSCNIIGKPYNYVNFSGLPGLEKVVLSSGGIEPIDTNVFRSHVLLRTLDLQKNSWRQLPRGLPSGLEILHLGHNRIHSLQESPLEGLKKLPFLNLLSMGSNRISSISSTFFSSLQLLKTLDLSSNHFTKVPHDLPRSLRRNRDMSQLHNLITLSGLVSVDGGLRLPNLSVCELAGNQLRILPARLTPKLEKLDCRQNNIQEVSFQQPAGMKLLKHLFLENNSIQNFEANAPTLVRLDPKGNNTDTIHERELKPLRRLQVLNLHNNKLSTLPALNLPKLKLLYLDGNPWQCSCELLEVKKDLLAQDVEIRPDFCSEPVHESLDEWRAYVLAQDIYNEEYDDCDL
;
A
#
# COMPACT_ATOMS: atom_id res chain seq x y z
N ILE A 1 -10.60 -55.08 1.22
CA ILE A 1 -9.32 -54.46 1.66
C ILE A 1 -9.01 -53.33 0.69
N LYS A 2 -9.05 -52.08 1.17
CA LYS A 2 -8.70 -50.87 0.40
C LYS A 2 -7.21 -50.89 0.05
N PRO A 3 -6.78 -50.45 -1.14
CA PRO A 3 -5.46 -49.88 -1.32
C PRO A 3 -5.58 -48.36 -1.39
N ILE A 4 -4.85 -47.73 -0.47
CA ILE A 4 -4.58 -46.32 -0.33
C ILE A 4 -3.91 -45.84 -1.63
N HIS A 5 -4.64 -45.17 -2.53
CA HIS A 5 -4.04 -44.53 -3.69
C HIS A 5 -3.59 -43.13 -3.33
N ALA A 6 -2.26 -43.03 -3.23
CA ALA A 6 -1.50 -41.87 -2.83
C ALA A 6 -1.84 -40.61 -3.61
N TRP A 7 -1.87 -39.50 -2.89
CA TRP A 7 -1.86 -38.14 -3.39
C TRP A 7 -0.72 -37.95 -4.40
N PHE A 8 -1.02 -37.85 -5.69
CA PHE A 8 -0.03 -37.50 -6.72
C PHE A 8 0.15 -35.98 -6.76
N LEU A 9 0.83 -35.45 -5.75
CA LEU A 9 1.41 -34.11 -5.78
C LEU A 9 2.70 -34.16 -6.60
N LEU A 10 2.63 -34.02 -7.92
CA LEU A 10 3.86 -33.89 -8.72
C LEU A 10 4.41 -32.47 -8.56
N LEU A 11 5.17 -32.25 -7.49
CA LEU A 11 6.08 -31.11 -7.39
C LEU A 11 7.21 -31.38 -8.39
N ILE A 12 7.08 -30.87 -9.62
CA ILE A 12 8.23 -30.85 -10.53
C ILE A 12 9.19 -29.80 -9.98
N LEU A 13 10.10 -30.25 -9.10
CA LEU A 13 11.22 -29.44 -8.62
C LEU A 13 12.15 -29.14 -9.81
N PHE A 14 11.86 -28.07 -10.55
CA PHE A 14 12.85 -27.33 -11.33
C PHE A 14 13.64 -26.37 -10.41
N ASN A 15 13.90 -26.77 -9.17
CA ASN A 15 14.80 -26.04 -8.27
C ASN A 15 16.15 -26.78 -8.25
N SER A 16 17.18 -26.09 -8.74
CA SER A 16 18.62 -26.40 -8.65
C SER A 16 19.33 -26.99 -9.89
N CYS A 17 18.73 -27.00 -11.08
CA CYS A 17 19.50 -27.24 -12.30
C CYS A 17 19.73 -25.95 -13.07
N ASN A 18 20.83 -25.27 -12.74
CA ASN A 18 21.59 -24.44 -13.68
C ASN A 18 22.05 -25.35 -14.84
N ILE A 19 21.14 -25.75 -15.73
CA ILE A 19 21.51 -26.32 -17.02
C ILE A 19 21.50 -25.18 -18.01
N ILE A 20 22.68 -24.63 -18.15
CA ILE A 20 23.11 -23.74 -19.23
C ILE A 20 22.60 -24.33 -20.56
N GLY A 21 21.69 -23.62 -21.24
CA GLY A 21 21.79 -23.50 -22.70
C GLY A 21 20.72 -24.09 -23.61
N LYS A 22 19.55 -24.60 -23.17
CA LYS A 22 18.43 -24.88 -24.11
C LYS A 22 17.03 -24.59 -23.54
N PRO A 23 16.17 -23.84 -24.25
CA PRO A 23 14.77 -23.65 -23.87
C PRO A 23 14.02 -24.97 -24.11
N TYR A 24 13.47 -25.58 -23.06
CA TYR A 24 12.56 -26.72 -23.19
C TYR A 24 11.23 -26.24 -23.77
N ASN A 25 11.09 -26.33 -25.09
CA ASN A 25 9.93 -25.81 -25.82
C ASN A 25 8.66 -26.68 -25.74
N TYR A 26 8.68 -27.85 -25.08
CA TYR A 26 7.50 -28.72 -24.98
C TYR A 26 7.47 -29.49 -23.66
N VAL A 27 6.54 -29.15 -22.77
CA VAL A 27 6.13 -29.97 -21.62
C VAL A 27 4.75 -30.55 -21.95
N ASN A 28 4.64 -31.88 -22.03
CA ASN A 28 3.39 -32.55 -22.38
C ASN A 28 2.75 -33.19 -21.12
N PHE A 29 1.56 -32.72 -20.75
CA PHE A 29 0.81 -33.22 -19.59
C PHE A 29 -0.34 -34.19 -19.95
N SER A 30 -0.51 -34.54 -21.23
CA SER A 30 -1.67 -35.34 -21.72
C SER A 30 -1.84 -36.71 -21.05
N GLY A 31 -0.76 -37.31 -20.54
CA GLY A 31 -0.80 -38.60 -19.82
C GLY A 31 -1.17 -38.53 -18.34
N LEU A 32 -1.47 -37.34 -17.80
CA LEU A 32 -1.69 -37.12 -16.36
C LEU A 32 -3.07 -36.50 -16.09
N PRO A 33 -4.18 -37.24 -16.27
CA PRO A 33 -5.54 -36.70 -16.12
C PRO A 33 -5.91 -36.31 -14.68
N GLY A 34 -5.20 -36.86 -13.68
CA GLY A 34 -5.44 -36.66 -12.25
C GLY A 34 -4.78 -35.42 -11.62
N LEU A 35 -4.23 -34.51 -12.42
CA LEU A 35 -3.50 -33.36 -11.88
C LEU A 35 -4.44 -32.35 -11.22
N GLU A 36 -4.23 -32.10 -9.92
CA GLU A 36 -4.93 -31.07 -9.15
C GLU A 36 -4.08 -29.80 -8.93
N LYS A 37 -2.76 -29.96 -8.90
CA LYS A 37 -1.80 -28.86 -8.69
C LYS A 37 -0.61 -29.00 -9.63
N VAL A 38 -0.29 -27.92 -10.34
CA VAL A 38 0.88 -27.82 -11.21
C VAL A 38 1.69 -26.59 -10.84
N VAL A 39 2.99 -26.76 -10.65
CA VAL A 39 3.94 -25.68 -10.36
C VAL A 39 5.06 -25.73 -11.39
N LEU A 40 5.16 -24.68 -12.21
CA LEU A 40 6.17 -24.50 -13.25
C LEU A 40 6.78 -23.11 -13.10
N SER A 41 7.43 -22.82 -11.97
CA SER A 41 8.02 -21.51 -11.71
C SER A 41 9.53 -21.49 -12.00
N SER A 42 10.08 -20.33 -12.37
CA SER A 42 11.52 -20.11 -12.55
C SER A 42 12.19 -20.96 -13.64
N GLY A 43 11.45 -21.38 -14.67
CA GLY A 43 11.95 -22.29 -15.72
C GLY A 43 12.39 -21.61 -17.02
N GLY A 44 12.33 -20.27 -17.10
CA GLY A 44 12.58 -19.56 -18.36
C GLY A 44 11.59 -19.93 -19.47
N ILE A 45 10.44 -20.50 -19.10
CA ILE A 45 9.48 -21.09 -20.01
C ILE A 45 8.94 -19.99 -20.93
N GLU A 46 9.20 -20.13 -22.23
CA GLU A 46 8.52 -19.39 -23.30
C GLU A 46 7.10 -19.93 -23.48
N PRO A 47 6.16 -19.19 -24.10
CA PRO A 47 4.75 -19.54 -24.11
C PRO A 47 4.53 -21.00 -24.54
N ILE A 48 4.19 -21.87 -23.58
CA ILE A 48 3.71 -23.22 -23.86
C ILE A 48 2.45 -23.05 -24.71
N ASP A 49 2.21 -23.92 -25.70
CA ASP A 49 0.88 -23.99 -26.31
C ASP A 49 -0.14 -24.10 -25.17
N THR A 50 -0.89 -23.03 -25.01
CA THR A 50 -1.65 -22.81 -23.79
C THR A 50 -2.78 -23.84 -23.62
N ASN A 51 -3.14 -24.53 -24.69
CA ASN A 51 -4.11 -25.62 -24.67
C ASN A 51 -3.62 -26.87 -23.92
N VAL A 52 -2.35 -26.94 -23.50
CA VAL A 52 -1.82 -28.11 -22.82
C VAL A 52 -2.56 -28.42 -21.51
N PHE A 53 -3.14 -27.42 -20.82
CA PHE A 53 -3.92 -27.63 -19.58
C PHE A 53 -5.42 -27.85 -19.83
N ARG A 54 -5.88 -27.79 -21.08
CA ARG A 54 -7.31 -27.81 -21.42
C ARG A 54 -7.99 -29.12 -21.03
N SER A 55 -7.27 -30.23 -21.10
CA SER A 55 -7.77 -31.57 -20.75
C SER A 55 -7.74 -31.86 -19.24
N HIS A 56 -7.08 -31.03 -18.43
CA HIS A 56 -6.87 -31.27 -17.00
C HIS A 56 -8.01 -30.71 -16.16
N VAL A 57 -9.19 -31.32 -16.29
CA VAL A 57 -10.43 -30.86 -15.66
C VAL A 57 -10.41 -30.85 -14.12
N LEU A 58 -9.49 -31.62 -13.51
CA LEU A 58 -9.31 -31.69 -12.06
C LEU A 58 -8.34 -30.62 -11.51
N LEU A 59 -7.68 -29.85 -12.37
CA LEU A 59 -6.67 -28.88 -11.97
C LEU A 59 -7.30 -27.71 -11.20
N ARG A 60 -6.87 -27.52 -9.96
CA ARG A 60 -7.31 -26.45 -9.05
C ARG A 60 -6.27 -25.35 -8.87
N THR A 61 -4.99 -25.70 -8.86
CA THR A 61 -3.89 -24.75 -8.64
C THR A 61 -2.89 -24.81 -9.79
N LEU A 62 -2.61 -23.65 -10.39
CA LEU A 62 -1.60 -23.50 -11.43
C LEU A 62 -0.66 -22.33 -11.09
N ASP A 63 0.62 -22.65 -10.90
CA ASP A 63 1.68 -21.66 -10.65
C ASP A 63 2.64 -21.60 -11.84
N LEU A 64 2.67 -20.44 -12.50
CA LEU A 64 3.49 -20.11 -13.66
C LEU A 64 4.40 -18.89 -13.39
N GLN A 65 4.70 -18.60 -12.12
CA GLN A 65 5.48 -17.42 -11.74
C GLN A 65 6.93 -17.45 -12.27
N LYS A 66 7.57 -16.28 -12.40
CA LYS A 66 8.99 -16.15 -12.74
C LYS A 66 9.37 -16.83 -14.08
N ASN A 67 8.55 -16.66 -15.10
CA ASN A 67 8.81 -17.15 -16.46
C ASN A 67 8.83 -15.98 -17.47
N SER A 68 8.70 -16.28 -18.77
CA SER A 68 8.74 -15.29 -19.86
C SER A 68 7.38 -15.10 -20.56
N TRP A 69 6.26 -15.35 -19.87
CA TRP A 69 4.92 -15.22 -20.44
C TRP A 69 4.65 -13.78 -20.89
N ARG A 70 4.37 -13.58 -22.19
CA ARG A 70 4.03 -12.26 -22.76
C ARG A 70 2.52 -12.00 -22.82
N GLN A 71 1.73 -13.05 -22.75
CA GLN A 71 0.27 -13.04 -22.78
C GLN A 71 -0.26 -14.06 -21.78
N LEU A 72 -1.55 -13.96 -21.45
CA LEU A 72 -2.22 -14.97 -20.62
C LEU A 72 -2.30 -16.33 -21.34
N PRO A 73 -2.21 -17.44 -20.60
CA PRO A 73 -2.47 -18.75 -21.17
C PRO A 73 -3.94 -18.89 -21.59
N ARG A 74 -4.19 -19.32 -22.84
CA ARG A 74 -5.51 -19.78 -23.32
C ARG A 74 -5.79 -21.20 -22.82
N GLY A 75 -7.04 -21.66 -22.90
CA GLY A 75 -7.38 -23.06 -22.61
C GLY A 75 -7.17 -23.50 -21.15
N LEU A 76 -7.21 -22.58 -20.19
CA LEU A 76 -7.20 -22.91 -18.77
C LEU A 76 -8.46 -23.72 -18.39
N PRO A 77 -8.34 -24.72 -17.50
CA PRO A 77 -9.47 -25.54 -17.09
C PRO A 77 -10.44 -24.75 -16.22
N SER A 78 -11.75 -24.90 -16.46
CA SER A 78 -12.81 -24.11 -15.79
C SER A 78 -12.87 -24.31 -14.28
N GLY A 79 -12.35 -25.43 -13.77
CA GLY A 79 -12.28 -25.76 -12.35
C GLY A 79 -11.16 -25.07 -11.57
N LEU A 80 -10.34 -24.24 -12.23
CA LEU A 80 -9.19 -23.61 -11.60
C LEU A 80 -9.61 -22.60 -10.51
N GLU A 81 -8.98 -22.71 -9.34
CA GLU A 81 -9.26 -21.89 -8.15
C GLU A 81 -8.13 -20.91 -7.85
N ILE A 82 -6.89 -21.29 -8.14
CA ILE A 82 -5.69 -20.51 -7.82
C ILE A 82 -4.81 -20.42 -9.06
N LEU A 83 -4.52 -19.19 -9.49
CA LEU A 83 -3.65 -18.92 -10.62
C LEU A 83 -2.57 -17.89 -10.24
N HIS A 84 -1.31 -18.32 -10.31
CA HIS A 84 -0.16 -17.44 -10.11
C HIS A 84 0.58 -17.20 -11.43
N LEU A 85 0.68 -15.93 -11.83
CA LEU A 85 1.32 -15.44 -13.05
C LEU A 85 2.30 -14.29 -12.75
N GLY A 86 2.67 -14.10 -11.49
CA GLY A 86 3.59 -13.04 -11.07
C GLY A 86 4.99 -13.17 -11.68
N HIS A 87 5.72 -12.05 -11.76
CA HIS A 87 7.09 -11.99 -12.30
C HIS A 87 7.20 -12.54 -13.73
N ASN A 88 6.32 -12.10 -14.62
CA ASN A 88 6.31 -12.46 -16.04
C ASN A 88 6.47 -11.19 -16.90
N ARG A 89 6.19 -11.28 -18.22
CA ARG A 89 6.29 -10.16 -19.18
C ARG A 89 4.94 -9.84 -19.82
N ILE A 90 3.84 -10.11 -19.10
CA ILE A 90 2.48 -9.91 -19.60
C ILE A 90 2.24 -8.40 -19.73
N HIS A 91 1.85 -7.93 -20.92
CA HIS A 91 1.73 -6.50 -21.21
C HIS A 91 0.33 -6.05 -21.65
N SER A 92 -0.50 -6.97 -22.18
CA SER A 92 -1.84 -6.66 -22.65
C SER A 92 -2.87 -7.67 -22.13
N LEU A 93 -3.96 -7.14 -21.59
CA LEU A 93 -5.14 -7.88 -21.14
C LEU A 93 -6.38 -7.52 -21.99
N GLN A 94 -6.18 -7.24 -23.29
CA GLN A 94 -7.24 -6.86 -24.25
C GLN A 94 -7.94 -8.07 -24.91
N GLU A 95 -8.97 -7.82 -25.73
CA GLU A 95 -10.11 -8.71 -26.06
C GLU A 95 -9.85 -10.08 -26.72
N SER A 96 -8.68 -10.33 -27.32
CA SER A 96 -8.40 -11.57 -28.06
C SER A 96 -7.82 -12.74 -27.23
N PRO A 97 -6.99 -12.54 -26.19
CA PRO A 97 -6.63 -13.58 -25.20
C PRO A 97 -7.70 -13.84 -24.12
N LEU A 98 -8.79 -13.06 -24.11
CA LEU A 98 -9.82 -13.08 -23.07
C LEU A 98 -10.65 -14.37 -23.01
N GLU A 99 -10.61 -15.25 -24.02
CA GLU A 99 -11.22 -16.59 -23.97
C GLU A 99 -10.70 -17.45 -22.80
N GLY A 100 -9.44 -17.26 -22.38
CA GLY A 100 -8.78 -18.11 -21.38
C GLY A 100 -9.29 -17.93 -19.95
N LEU A 101 -9.43 -16.68 -19.48
CA LEU A 101 -9.92 -16.37 -18.12
C LEU A 101 -11.43 -16.11 -18.05
N LYS A 102 -12.09 -15.81 -19.17
CA LYS A 102 -13.56 -15.63 -19.22
C LYS A 102 -14.34 -16.87 -18.74
N LYS A 103 -13.69 -18.04 -18.69
CA LYS A 103 -14.29 -19.35 -18.36
C LYS A 103 -13.86 -19.91 -16.99
N LEU A 104 -13.36 -19.08 -16.07
CA LEU A 104 -12.94 -19.50 -14.72
C LEU A 104 -13.91 -19.02 -13.62
N PRO A 105 -15.11 -19.59 -13.51
CA PRO A 105 -16.10 -19.17 -12.52
C PRO A 105 -15.67 -19.44 -11.06
N PHE A 106 -14.75 -20.40 -10.86
CA PHE A 106 -14.29 -20.84 -9.53
C PHE A 106 -12.99 -20.18 -9.06
N LEU A 107 -12.43 -19.23 -9.83
CA LEU A 107 -11.16 -18.62 -9.48
C LEU A 107 -11.31 -17.75 -8.23
N ASN A 108 -10.58 -18.11 -7.17
CA ASN A 108 -10.56 -17.45 -5.86
C ASN A 108 -9.36 -16.52 -5.72
N LEU A 109 -8.20 -16.89 -6.29
CA LEU A 109 -6.96 -16.13 -6.23
C LEU A 109 -6.36 -15.96 -7.62
N LEU A 110 -6.08 -14.72 -8.00
CA LEU A 110 -5.33 -14.36 -9.20
C LEU A 110 -4.17 -13.45 -8.83
N SER A 111 -2.93 -13.91 -9.06
CA SER A 111 -1.74 -13.06 -8.94
C SER A 111 -1.10 -12.80 -10.28
N MET A 112 -0.97 -11.53 -10.64
CA MET A 112 -0.32 -11.01 -11.84
C MET A 112 0.67 -9.88 -11.49
N GLY A 113 1.19 -9.89 -10.26
CA GLY A 113 2.19 -8.93 -9.79
C GLY A 113 3.49 -8.97 -10.61
N SER A 114 4.25 -7.88 -10.62
CA SER A 114 5.54 -7.79 -11.33
C SER A 114 5.46 -8.21 -12.81
N ASN A 115 4.47 -7.67 -13.53
CA ASN A 115 4.30 -7.85 -14.97
C ASN A 115 4.48 -6.48 -15.67
N ARG A 116 4.10 -6.37 -16.94
CA ARG A 116 4.19 -5.14 -17.75
C ARG A 116 2.83 -4.60 -18.17
N ILE A 117 1.78 -4.93 -17.41
CA ILE A 117 0.40 -4.62 -17.78
C ILE A 117 0.19 -3.11 -17.66
N SER A 118 -0.21 -2.47 -18.75
CA SER A 118 -0.49 -1.02 -18.77
C SER A 118 -1.97 -0.66 -18.73
N SER A 119 -2.83 -1.58 -19.17
CA SER A 119 -4.28 -1.41 -19.17
C SER A 119 -5.01 -2.73 -19.03
N ILE A 120 -6.20 -2.68 -18.43
CA ILE A 120 -7.13 -3.80 -18.31
C ILE A 120 -8.45 -3.39 -18.99
N SER A 121 -9.02 -4.29 -19.80
CA SER A 121 -10.37 -4.09 -20.35
C SER A 121 -11.42 -4.08 -19.23
N SER A 122 -12.44 -3.21 -19.32
CA SER A 122 -13.53 -3.11 -18.35
C SER A 122 -14.31 -4.42 -18.16
N THR A 123 -14.27 -5.31 -19.14
CA THR A 123 -14.94 -6.62 -19.07
C THR A 123 -14.04 -7.75 -18.58
N PHE A 124 -12.74 -7.50 -18.37
CA PHE A 124 -11.75 -8.53 -18.06
C PHE A 124 -12.12 -9.36 -16.83
N PHE A 125 -12.60 -8.68 -15.78
CA PHE A 125 -12.95 -9.31 -14.52
C PHE A 125 -14.42 -9.75 -14.40
N SER A 126 -15.24 -9.51 -15.43
CA SER A 126 -16.69 -9.70 -15.35
C SER A 126 -17.12 -11.14 -15.02
N SER A 127 -16.33 -12.13 -15.43
CA SER A 127 -16.57 -13.57 -15.21
C SER A 127 -16.06 -14.10 -13.86
N LEU A 128 -15.18 -13.39 -13.17
CA LEU A 128 -14.52 -13.89 -11.96
C LEU A 128 -15.39 -13.64 -10.72
N GLN A 129 -16.54 -14.31 -10.67
CA GLN A 129 -17.59 -14.10 -9.66
C GLN A 129 -17.27 -14.64 -8.27
N LEU A 130 -16.19 -15.39 -8.12
CA LEU A 130 -15.73 -15.92 -6.83
C LEU A 130 -14.37 -15.36 -6.40
N LEU A 131 -13.78 -14.43 -7.18
CA LEU A 131 -12.45 -13.91 -6.87
C LEU A 131 -12.47 -13.19 -5.51
N LYS A 132 -11.56 -13.62 -4.63
CA LYS A 132 -11.35 -13.07 -3.29
C LYS A 132 -10.04 -12.29 -3.20
N THR A 133 -9.01 -12.74 -3.92
CA THR A 133 -7.66 -12.17 -3.87
C THR A 133 -7.19 -11.81 -5.29
N LEU A 134 -6.74 -10.55 -5.46
CA LEU A 134 -6.24 -10.05 -6.73
C LEU A 134 -4.96 -9.24 -6.52
N ASP A 135 -3.85 -9.79 -6.99
CA ASP A 135 -2.55 -9.12 -7.00
C ASP A 135 -2.24 -8.54 -8.38
N LEU A 136 -2.13 -7.22 -8.47
CA LEU A 136 -1.73 -6.47 -9.66
C LEU A 136 -0.46 -5.63 -9.40
N SER A 137 0.32 -5.97 -8.36
CA SER A 137 1.55 -5.24 -7.97
C SER A 137 2.47 -4.96 -9.15
N SER A 138 3.26 -3.90 -9.06
CA SER A 138 4.50 -3.79 -9.85
C SER A 138 4.27 -3.97 -11.37
N ASN A 139 3.17 -3.43 -11.88
CA ASN A 139 2.83 -3.34 -13.30
C ASN A 139 3.12 -1.92 -13.87
N HIS A 140 2.53 -1.56 -15.00
CA HIS A 140 2.73 -0.24 -15.63
C HIS A 140 1.40 0.49 -15.84
N PHE A 141 0.48 0.35 -14.88
CA PHE A 141 -0.84 0.95 -14.96
C PHE A 141 -0.75 2.46 -14.91
N THR A 142 -1.17 3.13 -15.98
CA THR A 142 -1.26 4.60 -15.99
C THR A 142 -2.57 5.11 -15.37
N LYS A 143 -3.59 4.24 -15.35
CA LYS A 143 -4.91 4.48 -14.76
C LYS A 143 -5.38 3.27 -13.97
N VAL A 144 -6.19 3.51 -12.96
CA VAL A 144 -6.85 2.44 -12.22
C VAL A 144 -7.84 1.69 -13.14
N PRO A 145 -7.85 0.35 -13.14
CA PRO A 145 -8.84 -0.43 -13.87
C PRO A 145 -10.28 -0.11 -13.43
N HIS A 146 -11.15 0.18 -14.40
CA HIS A 146 -12.58 0.29 -14.15
C HIS A 146 -13.20 -1.11 -13.99
N ASP A 147 -14.23 -1.22 -13.15
CA ASP A 147 -15.08 -2.43 -13.01
C ASP A 147 -14.39 -3.72 -12.52
N LEU A 148 -13.74 -3.65 -11.35
CA LEU A 148 -13.28 -4.85 -10.62
C LEU A 148 -14.43 -5.84 -10.31
N PRO A 149 -14.16 -7.16 -10.21
CA PRO A 149 -15.19 -8.20 -10.21
C PRO A 149 -16.27 -8.00 -9.13
N ARG A 150 -17.54 -8.37 -9.41
CA ARG A 150 -18.66 -8.19 -8.46
C ARG A 150 -18.43 -8.89 -7.12
N SER A 151 -17.64 -9.97 -7.11
CA SER A 151 -17.26 -10.75 -5.94
C SER A 151 -16.47 -9.94 -4.92
N LEU A 152 -15.50 -9.15 -5.41
CA LEU A 152 -14.74 -8.18 -4.61
C LEU A 152 -15.65 -7.06 -4.08
N ARG A 153 -16.84 -6.86 -4.69
CA ARG A 153 -17.84 -5.87 -4.26
C ARG A 153 -18.90 -6.39 -3.28
N ARG A 154 -19.07 -7.71 -3.11
CA ARG A 154 -20.15 -8.31 -2.28
C ARG A 154 -19.67 -9.07 -1.05
N ASN A 155 -18.39 -9.41 -0.92
CA ASN A 155 -17.91 -10.19 0.23
C ASN A 155 -18.16 -9.48 1.57
N ARG A 156 -18.89 -10.16 2.47
CA ARG A 156 -19.25 -9.68 3.82
C ARG A 156 -18.19 -10.02 4.87
N ASP A 157 -17.33 -11.00 4.58
CA ASP A 157 -16.25 -11.44 5.47
C ASP A 157 -14.98 -10.60 5.23
N MET A 158 -14.83 -9.57 6.06
CA MET A 158 -13.74 -8.57 6.03
C MET A 158 -12.34 -9.16 6.30
N SER A 159 -12.23 -10.41 6.77
CA SER A 159 -10.96 -11.03 7.11
C SER A 159 -10.14 -11.53 5.91
N GLN A 160 -10.77 -11.73 4.75
CA GLN A 160 -10.11 -12.33 3.56
C GLN A 160 -9.77 -11.33 2.45
N LEU A 161 -10.22 -10.08 2.53
CA LEU A 161 -9.89 -9.03 1.54
C LEU A 161 -8.54 -8.37 1.84
N HIS A 162 -7.53 -9.19 2.07
CA HIS A 162 -6.15 -8.75 1.97
C HIS A 162 -5.85 -8.56 0.48
N ASN A 163 -5.72 -7.29 0.12
CA ASN A 163 -4.89 -6.80 -0.96
C ASN A 163 -5.57 -6.65 -2.34
N LEU A 164 -5.93 -5.40 -2.67
CA LEU A 164 -5.60 -4.91 -4.00
C LEU A 164 -4.17 -4.39 -3.93
N ILE A 165 -3.30 -5.09 -4.65
CA ILE A 165 -1.86 -4.89 -4.56
C ILE A 165 -1.44 -3.87 -5.64
N THR A 166 -0.77 -2.81 -5.16
CA THR A 166 0.17 -1.91 -5.83
C THR A 166 0.02 -1.73 -7.33
N LEU A 167 -0.92 -0.89 -7.76
CA LEU A 167 -0.93 -0.45 -9.16
C LEU A 167 0.24 0.51 -9.38
N SER A 168 1.39 0.08 -9.89
CA SER A 168 2.54 0.97 -10.15
C SER A 168 2.44 1.71 -11.50
N GLY A 169 2.92 2.95 -11.55
CA GLY A 169 2.88 3.84 -12.72
C GLY A 169 1.65 4.75 -12.82
N LEU A 170 0.79 4.78 -11.79
CA LEU A 170 -0.42 5.60 -11.80
C LEU A 170 -0.09 7.08 -11.75
N VAL A 171 -0.65 7.85 -12.68
CA VAL A 171 -0.52 9.32 -12.73
C VAL A 171 -1.79 10.00 -12.23
N SER A 172 -2.96 9.36 -12.38
CA SER A 172 -4.24 9.84 -11.83
C SER A 172 -5.18 8.67 -11.51
N VAL A 173 -6.09 8.90 -10.55
CA VAL A 173 -7.17 7.99 -10.13
C VAL A 173 -8.56 8.54 -10.53
N ASP A 174 -8.60 9.59 -11.35
CA ASP A 174 -9.83 10.15 -11.92
C ASP A 174 -10.52 9.08 -12.77
N GLY A 175 -11.58 8.50 -12.22
CA GLY A 175 -12.12 7.23 -12.72
C GLY A 175 -12.71 6.30 -11.67
N GLY A 176 -12.58 6.64 -10.40
CA GLY A 176 -13.38 6.08 -9.31
C GLY A 176 -13.12 4.60 -9.07
N LEU A 177 -12.23 4.30 -8.12
CA LEU A 177 -12.21 3.02 -7.42
C LEU A 177 -13.57 2.82 -6.73
N ARG A 178 -14.61 2.38 -7.45
CA ARG A 178 -15.86 1.90 -6.86
C ARG A 178 -15.61 0.51 -6.28
N LEU A 179 -14.88 0.50 -5.18
CA LEU A 179 -14.52 -0.69 -4.44
C LEU A 179 -15.20 -0.70 -3.09
N PRO A 180 -16.51 -0.98 -3.04
CA PRO A 180 -17.32 -0.80 -1.84
C PRO A 180 -16.84 -1.61 -0.63
N ASN A 181 -15.96 -2.61 -0.82
CA ASN A 181 -15.47 -3.49 0.25
C ASN A 181 -13.95 -3.50 0.42
N LEU A 182 -13.19 -2.56 -0.16
CA LEU A 182 -11.75 -2.53 0.07
C LEU A 182 -11.43 -2.14 1.52
N SER A 183 -10.68 -2.97 2.23
CA SER A 183 -10.16 -2.67 3.58
C SER A 183 -8.70 -2.20 3.54
N VAL A 184 -7.89 -2.71 2.61
CA VAL A 184 -6.48 -2.34 2.44
C VAL A 184 -6.21 -1.93 0.99
N CYS A 185 -5.66 -0.74 0.80
CA CYS A 185 -5.26 -0.22 -0.50
C CYS A 185 -3.78 0.15 -0.48
N GLU A 186 -2.99 -0.49 -1.35
CA GLU A 186 -1.57 -0.18 -1.50
C GLU A 186 -1.33 0.45 -2.87
N LEU A 187 -0.87 1.69 -2.85
CA LEU A 187 -0.55 2.56 -4.00
C LEU A 187 0.86 3.13 -3.87
N ALA A 188 1.71 2.47 -3.07
CA ALA A 188 3.11 2.82 -2.87
C ALA A 188 3.91 2.84 -4.20
N GLY A 189 4.88 3.74 -4.34
CA GLY A 189 5.83 3.73 -5.47
C GLY A 189 5.19 4.11 -6.81
N ASN A 190 4.31 5.10 -6.79
CA ASN A 190 3.54 5.58 -7.94
C ASN A 190 3.88 7.03 -8.29
N GLN A 191 3.16 7.62 -9.24
CA GLN A 191 3.33 9.02 -9.67
C GLN A 191 2.08 9.86 -9.34
N LEU A 192 1.34 9.48 -8.29
CA LEU A 192 0.10 10.16 -7.90
C LEU A 192 0.43 11.57 -7.41
N ARG A 193 -0.31 12.56 -7.90
CA ARG A 193 -0.20 13.97 -7.45
C ARG A 193 -1.22 14.34 -6.37
N ILE A 194 -2.30 13.59 -6.28
CA ILE A 194 -3.40 13.78 -5.34
C ILE A 194 -3.87 12.43 -4.81
N LEU A 195 -4.44 12.43 -3.60
CA LEU A 195 -5.13 11.25 -3.09
C LEU A 195 -6.40 10.95 -3.90
N PRO A 196 -6.81 9.67 -4.01
CA PRO A 196 -8.05 9.32 -4.71
C PRO A 196 -9.27 9.97 -4.05
N ALA A 197 -10.02 10.79 -4.81
CA ALA A 197 -11.15 11.58 -4.28
C ALA A 197 -12.35 10.75 -3.77
N ARG A 198 -12.47 9.48 -4.17
CA ARG A 198 -13.61 8.61 -3.84
C ARG A 198 -13.14 7.23 -3.39
N LEU A 199 -12.59 7.17 -2.18
CA LEU A 199 -12.27 5.92 -1.50
C LEU A 199 -13.51 5.34 -0.83
N THR A 200 -13.47 4.03 -0.56
CA THR A 200 -14.57 3.37 0.16
C THR A 200 -14.57 3.73 1.64
N PRO A 201 -15.75 3.94 2.26
CA PRO A 201 -15.85 4.21 3.69
C PRO A 201 -15.41 3.02 4.57
N LYS A 202 -15.20 1.83 3.98
CA LYS A 202 -14.70 0.63 4.67
C LYS A 202 -13.18 0.51 4.72
N LEU A 203 -12.45 1.45 4.12
CA LEU A 203 -11.00 1.38 4.04
C LEU A 203 -10.39 1.54 5.44
N GLU A 204 -9.56 0.60 5.86
CA GLU A 204 -8.85 0.59 7.14
C GLU A 204 -7.38 0.98 7.00
N LYS A 205 -6.73 0.62 5.87
CA LYS A 205 -5.34 0.97 5.57
C LYS A 205 -5.25 1.57 4.15
N LEU A 206 -4.61 2.73 4.05
CA LEU A 206 -4.20 3.32 2.78
C LEU A 206 -2.69 3.57 2.81
N ASP A 207 -2.00 3.03 1.82
CA ASP A 207 -0.57 3.21 1.64
C ASP A 207 -0.28 3.91 0.33
N CYS A 208 0.20 5.15 0.40
CA CYS A 208 0.53 6.00 -0.74
C CYS A 208 1.99 6.51 -0.66
N ARG A 209 2.87 5.78 0.02
CA ARG A 209 4.30 6.15 0.13
C ARG A 209 4.97 6.29 -1.24
N GLN A 210 6.04 7.06 -1.34
CA GLN A 210 6.85 7.20 -2.57
C GLN A 210 5.98 7.56 -3.79
N ASN A 211 5.26 8.67 -3.67
CA ASN A 211 4.43 9.26 -4.71
C ASN A 211 4.80 10.74 -4.88
N ASN A 212 4.01 11.51 -5.64
CA ASN A 212 4.19 12.94 -5.86
C ASN A 212 3.04 13.76 -5.26
N ILE A 213 2.42 13.27 -4.17
CA ILE A 213 1.22 13.90 -3.59
C ILE A 213 1.59 15.23 -2.96
N GLN A 214 0.85 16.29 -3.29
CA GLN A 214 1.11 17.66 -2.78
C GLN A 214 0.14 18.10 -1.68
N GLU A 215 -1.05 17.51 -1.65
CA GLU A 215 -2.11 17.86 -0.70
C GLU A 215 -2.82 16.59 -0.24
N VAL A 216 -3.10 16.52 1.05
CA VAL A 216 -3.96 15.50 1.63
C VAL A 216 -5.33 16.10 1.89
N SER A 217 -6.29 15.77 1.04
CA SER A 217 -7.69 16.14 1.23
C SER A 217 -8.60 14.96 0.91
N PHE A 218 -9.52 14.66 1.82
CA PHE A 218 -10.57 13.67 1.59
C PHE A 218 -11.85 14.39 1.19
N GLN A 219 -12.20 14.39 -0.10
CA GLN A 219 -13.46 14.97 -0.60
C GLN A 219 -14.72 14.16 -0.17
N GLN A 220 -14.62 13.26 0.80
CA GLN A 220 -15.78 12.48 1.28
C GLN A 220 -16.61 13.32 2.27
N PRO A 221 -17.88 13.64 1.97
CA PRO A 221 -18.73 14.46 2.85
C PRO A 221 -18.90 13.88 4.26
N ALA A 222 -18.74 12.56 4.41
CA ALA A 222 -18.90 11.84 5.68
C ALA A 222 -17.57 11.45 6.34
N GLY A 223 -16.43 11.89 5.78
CA GLY A 223 -15.08 11.52 6.22
C GLY A 223 -14.73 10.04 6.03
N MET A 224 -13.50 9.68 6.39
CA MET A 224 -12.99 8.30 6.37
C MET A 224 -13.27 7.62 7.72
N LYS A 225 -14.45 6.99 7.84
CA LYS A 225 -14.99 6.50 9.13
C LYS A 225 -14.33 5.24 9.70
N LEU A 226 -13.55 4.52 8.90
CA LEU A 226 -12.90 3.27 9.32
C LEU A 226 -11.39 3.27 9.10
N LEU A 227 -10.83 4.34 8.52
CA LEU A 227 -9.40 4.42 8.22
C LEU A 227 -8.63 4.50 9.53
N LYS A 228 -7.71 3.55 9.73
CA LYS A 228 -6.85 3.42 10.90
C LYS A 228 -5.40 3.75 10.57
N HIS A 229 -4.94 3.41 9.38
CA HIS A 229 -3.54 3.57 8.98
C HIS A 229 -3.43 4.32 7.64
N LEU A 230 -2.71 5.44 7.65
CA LEU A 230 -2.42 6.25 6.47
C LEU A 230 -0.92 6.47 6.35
N PHE A 231 -0.32 5.86 5.33
CA PHE A 231 1.11 5.95 5.03
C PHE A 231 1.32 6.87 3.82
N LEU A 232 2.10 7.94 4.01
CA LEU A 232 2.30 9.03 3.06
C LEU A 232 3.78 9.39 2.93
N GLU A 233 4.68 8.48 3.30
CA GLU A 233 6.10 8.77 3.38
C GLU A 233 6.68 9.12 2.00
N ASN A 234 7.63 10.05 1.96
CA ASN A 234 8.33 10.45 0.72
C ASN A 234 7.36 10.86 -0.40
N ASN A 235 6.55 11.89 -0.11
CA ASN A 235 5.71 12.57 -1.08
C ASN A 235 6.18 14.03 -1.23
N SER A 236 5.32 14.95 -1.64
CA SER A 236 5.62 16.39 -1.70
C SER A 236 4.55 17.20 -0.98
N ILE A 237 4.00 16.65 0.11
CA ILE A 237 2.86 17.22 0.83
C ILE A 237 3.27 18.52 1.50
N GLN A 238 2.48 19.58 1.30
CA GLN A 238 2.60 20.85 2.01
C GLN A 238 1.42 21.03 2.96
N ASN A 239 0.20 20.81 2.48
CA ASN A 239 -1.03 21.01 3.25
C ASN A 239 -1.68 19.68 3.66
N PHE A 240 -2.16 19.63 4.90
CA PHE A 240 -2.73 18.43 5.49
C PHE A 240 -4.16 18.66 6.01
N GLU A 241 -5.20 18.22 5.28
CA GLU A 241 -6.60 18.30 5.74
C GLU A 241 -7.27 16.91 5.74
N ALA A 242 -6.89 16.08 6.72
CA ALA A 242 -7.43 14.74 6.86
C ALA A 242 -8.69 14.69 7.75
N ASN A 243 -9.87 14.61 7.14
CA ASN A 243 -11.10 14.26 7.87
C ASN A 243 -11.21 12.74 8.12
N ALA A 244 -10.38 12.24 9.03
CA ALA A 244 -10.27 10.81 9.38
C ALA A 244 -10.21 10.58 10.90
N PRO A 245 -11.33 10.70 11.63
CA PRO A 245 -11.34 10.66 13.10
C PRO A 245 -10.97 9.30 13.71
N THR A 246 -11.01 8.23 12.92
CA THR A 246 -10.62 6.87 13.36
C THR A 246 -9.14 6.56 13.19
N LEU A 247 -8.38 7.50 12.62
CA LEU A 247 -6.98 7.28 12.30
C LEU A 247 -6.18 7.01 13.58
N VAL A 248 -5.39 5.94 13.57
CA VAL A 248 -4.55 5.47 14.67
C VAL A 248 -3.08 5.80 14.37
N ARG A 249 -2.66 5.66 13.12
CA ARG A 249 -1.32 5.99 12.66
C ARG A 249 -1.36 6.85 11.40
N LEU A 250 -0.59 7.94 11.45
CA LEU A 250 -0.37 8.87 10.35
C LEU A 250 1.14 9.02 10.13
N ASP A 251 1.59 8.74 8.91
CA ASP A 251 3.02 8.77 8.56
C ASP A 251 3.32 9.65 7.32
N PRO A 252 3.36 10.99 7.47
CA PRO A 252 3.79 11.93 6.44
C PRO A 252 5.30 12.23 6.49
N LYS A 253 6.13 11.28 6.95
CA LYS A 253 7.59 11.45 6.95
C LYS A 253 8.16 11.81 5.57
N GLY A 254 9.19 12.66 5.52
CA GLY A 254 9.92 12.91 4.28
C GLY A 254 9.10 13.70 3.26
N ASN A 255 8.25 14.61 3.73
CA ASN A 255 7.46 15.51 2.90
C ASN A 255 8.02 16.94 2.95
N ASN A 256 7.28 17.90 2.43
CA ASN A 256 7.66 19.31 2.38
C ASN A 256 6.76 20.16 3.29
N THR A 257 6.22 19.58 4.36
CA THR A 257 5.31 20.29 5.28
C THR A 257 6.12 21.29 6.11
N ASP A 258 5.78 22.57 5.99
CA ASP A 258 6.43 23.69 6.68
C ASP A 258 5.64 24.20 7.88
N THR A 259 4.31 24.10 7.81
CA THR A 259 3.39 24.49 8.86
C THR A 259 2.32 23.43 9.08
N ILE A 260 1.88 23.29 10.33
CA ILE A 260 0.72 22.48 10.69
C ILE A 260 -0.18 23.36 11.54
N HIS A 261 -1.47 23.38 11.22
CA HIS A 261 -2.45 24.13 11.98
C HIS A 261 -3.26 23.21 12.91
N GLU A 262 -3.66 23.69 14.08
CA GLU A 262 -4.47 22.90 15.03
C GLU A 262 -5.73 22.32 14.37
N ARG A 263 -6.38 23.09 13.48
CA ARG A 263 -7.60 22.68 12.75
C ARG A 263 -7.42 21.39 11.92
N GLU A 264 -6.20 21.12 11.46
CA GLU A 264 -5.85 20.00 10.59
C GLU A 264 -5.75 18.69 11.36
N LEU A 265 -5.26 18.76 12.60
CA LEU A 265 -5.08 17.61 13.49
C LEU A 265 -6.28 17.40 14.43
N LYS A 266 -7.07 18.45 14.70
CA LYS A 266 -8.26 18.42 15.57
C LYS A 266 -9.24 17.27 15.29
N PRO A 267 -9.48 16.82 14.04
CA PRO A 267 -10.34 15.67 13.78
C PRO A 267 -9.77 14.34 14.30
N LEU A 268 -8.45 14.20 14.43
CA LEU A 268 -7.73 12.93 14.62
C LEU A 268 -7.70 12.44 16.08
N ARG A 269 -8.86 12.39 16.74
CA ARG A 269 -8.99 12.10 18.19
C ARG A 269 -8.53 10.71 18.64
N ARG A 270 -8.29 9.79 17.69
CA ARG A 270 -7.81 8.42 17.96
C ARG A 270 -6.35 8.20 17.59
N LEU A 271 -5.67 9.25 17.12
CA LEU A 271 -4.30 9.14 16.66
C LEU A 271 -3.39 8.76 17.83
N GLN A 272 -2.61 7.70 17.64
CA GLN A 272 -1.64 7.20 18.63
C GLN A 272 -0.21 7.42 18.16
N VAL A 273 0.01 7.36 16.85
CA VAL A 273 1.33 7.54 16.26
C VAL A 273 1.28 8.58 15.16
N LEU A 274 2.10 9.62 15.30
CA LEU A 274 2.30 10.68 14.32
C LEU A 274 3.79 10.75 13.96
N ASN A 275 4.11 10.63 12.67
CA ASN A 275 5.49 10.70 12.20
C ASN A 275 5.70 11.90 11.26
N LEU A 276 6.31 12.96 11.77
CA LEU A 276 6.61 14.20 11.05
C LEU A 276 8.09 14.32 10.68
N HIS A 277 8.87 13.24 10.82
CA HIS A 277 10.29 13.22 10.54
C HIS A 277 10.64 13.73 9.13
N ASN A 278 11.78 14.40 8.97
CA ASN A 278 12.29 14.93 7.71
C ASN A 278 11.24 15.76 6.94
N ASN A 279 10.68 16.79 7.59
CA ASN A 279 9.84 17.79 6.93
C ASN A 279 10.56 19.15 6.96
N LYS A 280 9.82 20.25 6.87
CA LYS A 280 10.31 21.63 6.90
C LYS A 280 9.73 22.43 8.05
N LEU A 281 9.27 21.75 9.10
CA LEU A 281 8.62 22.38 10.24
C LEU A 281 9.63 23.20 11.05
N SER A 282 9.30 24.46 11.32
CA SER A 282 10.05 25.31 12.26
C SER A 282 9.40 25.40 13.64
N THR A 283 8.09 25.21 13.72
CA THR A 283 7.31 25.27 14.96
C THR A 283 6.15 24.25 14.94
N LEU A 284 5.54 24.02 16.10
CA LEU A 284 4.38 23.15 16.28
C LEU A 284 3.24 23.91 16.97
N PRO A 285 1.99 23.74 16.53
CA PRO A 285 0.85 24.24 17.28
C PRO A 285 0.62 23.39 18.53
N ALA A 286 -0.20 23.88 19.46
CA ALA A 286 -0.71 23.07 20.56
C ALA A 286 -1.43 21.82 20.01
N LEU A 287 -0.90 20.64 20.35
CA LEU A 287 -1.39 19.36 19.84
C LEU A 287 -2.44 18.77 20.80
N ASN A 288 -3.71 19.09 20.59
CA ASN A 288 -4.80 18.49 21.37
C ASN A 288 -5.18 17.10 20.84
N LEU A 289 -4.30 16.12 21.07
CA LEU A 289 -4.43 14.73 20.60
C LEU A 289 -4.45 13.75 21.79
N PRO A 290 -5.62 13.49 22.40
CA PRO A 290 -5.73 12.83 23.72
C PRO A 290 -5.36 11.33 23.74
N LYS A 291 -5.02 10.76 22.58
CA LYS A 291 -4.60 9.36 22.44
C LYS A 291 -3.19 9.22 21.87
N LEU A 292 -2.51 10.34 21.61
CA LEU A 292 -1.17 10.33 21.07
C LEU A 292 -0.24 9.67 22.09
N LYS A 293 0.64 8.80 21.60
CA LYS A 293 1.61 8.08 22.42
C LYS A 293 3.02 8.22 21.88
N LEU A 294 3.16 8.37 20.57
CA LEU A 294 4.44 8.36 19.90
C LEU A 294 4.47 9.44 18.81
N LEU A 295 5.46 10.31 18.91
CA LEU A 295 5.66 11.44 18.02
C LEU A 295 7.10 11.46 17.51
N TYR A 296 7.28 11.49 16.19
CA TYR A 296 8.60 11.60 15.57
C TYR A 296 8.78 12.97 14.91
N LEU A 297 9.84 13.69 15.28
CA LEU A 297 10.04 15.11 14.91
C LEU A 297 11.41 15.43 14.33
N ASP A 298 12.36 14.51 14.30
CA ASP A 298 13.71 14.78 13.83
C ASP A 298 13.80 15.10 12.34
N GLY A 299 14.89 15.76 11.96
CA GLY A 299 15.12 16.19 10.58
C GLY A 299 14.26 17.38 10.14
N ASN A 300 13.73 18.14 11.10
CA ASN A 300 13.03 19.40 10.87
C ASN A 300 13.88 20.59 11.37
N PRO A 301 13.82 21.76 10.69
CA PRO A 301 14.56 22.97 11.07
C PRO A 301 13.88 23.72 12.24
N TRP A 302 13.81 23.09 13.42
CA TRP A 302 13.13 23.66 14.58
C TRP A 302 13.74 25.00 15.02
N GLN A 303 12.89 26.01 15.17
CA GLN A 303 13.19 27.26 15.87
C GLN A 303 12.74 27.07 17.31
N CYS A 304 13.70 26.77 18.20
CA CYS A 304 13.39 26.55 19.61
C CYS A 304 13.07 27.91 20.26
N SER A 305 11.78 28.20 20.38
CA SER A 305 11.23 29.34 21.12
C SER A 305 10.57 28.86 22.41
N CYS A 306 10.21 29.79 23.30
CA CYS A 306 9.50 29.46 24.53
C CYS A 306 8.16 28.76 24.24
N GLU A 307 7.43 29.19 23.22
CA GLU A 307 6.15 28.57 22.83
C GLU A 307 6.34 27.11 22.39
N LEU A 308 7.42 26.80 21.67
CA LEU A 308 7.70 25.43 21.24
C LEU A 308 8.12 24.53 22.42
N LEU A 309 8.82 25.10 23.41
CA LEU A 309 9.17 24.41 24.65
C LEU A 309 7.94 24.15 25.52
N GLU A 310 6.98 25.08 25.59
CA GLU A 310 5.67 24.84 26.23
C GLU A 310 4.93 23.68 25.55
N VAL A 311 4.87 23.65 24.21
CA VAL A 311 4.25 22.54 23.47
C VAL A 311 4.95 21.21 23.80
N LYS A 312 6.28 21.21 23.93
CA LYS A 312 7.04 20.03 24.36
C LYS A 312 6.68 19.62 25.80
N LYS A 313 6.63 20.56 26.74
CA LYS A 313 6.24 20.33 28.15
C LYS A 313 4.83 19.70 28.21
N ASP A 314 3.87 20.25 27.47
CA ASP A 314 2.50 19.74 27.37
C ASP A 314 2.39 18.33 26.81
N LEU A 315 3.22 17.99 25.81
CA LEU A 315 3.27 16.66 25.22
C LEU A 315 3.84 15.63 26.21
N LEU A 316 4.92 15.99 26.92
CA LEU A 316 5.53 15.13 27.94
C LEU A 316 4.59 14.92 29.13
N ALA A 317 3.84 15.95 29.56
CA ALA A 317 2.83 15.84 30.59
C ALA A 317 1.66 14.91 30.21
N GLN A 318 1.45 14.67 28.91
CA GLN A 318 0.48 13.72 28.36
C GLN A 318 1.07 12.30 28.14
N ASP A 319 2.26 12.01 28.67
CA ASP A 319 2.99 10.75 28.47
C ASP A 319 3.26 10.44 26.98
N VAL A 320 3.41 11.47 26.14
CA VAL A 320 3.77 11.30 24.72
C VAL A 320 5.27 11.05 24.62
N GLU A 321 5.64 9.90 24.04
CA GLU A 321 7.03 9.59 23.73
C GLU A 321 7.48 10.34 22.46
N ILE A 322 8.45 11.24 22.61
CA ILE A 322 9.01 12.03 21.52
C ILE A 322 10.34 11.39 21.09
N ARG A 323 10.50 11.09 19.79
CA ARG A 323 11.69 10.40 19.27
C ARG A 323 12.28 11.07 18.04
N PRO A 324 13.60 11.33 18.03
CA PRO A 324 14.44 11.63 19.19
C PRO A 324 13.98 12.92 19.87
N ASP A 325 14.60 13.27 20.99
CA ASP A 325 14.31 14.56 21.64
C ASP A 325 14.70 15.74 20.73
N PHE A 326 13.99 16.86 20.85
CA PHE A 326 14.22 18.08 20.10
C PHE A 326 14.07 19.29 21.02
N CYS A 327 14.78 20.38 20.70
CA CYS A 327 14.81 21.64 21.47
C CYS A 327 15.10 21.47 22.97
N SER A 328 16.30 21.88 23.38
CA SER A 328 16.71 21.87 24.79
C SER A 328 16.52 23.23 25.44
N GLU A 329 16.87 24.30 24.73
CA GLU A 329 16.87 25.69 25.20
C GLU A 329 16.40 26.62 24.06
N PRO A 330 15.88 27.81 24.37
CA PRO A 330 15.50 28.77 23.35
C PRO A 330 16.75 29.33 22.63
N VAL A 331 16.64 29.54 21.32
CA VAL A 331 17.72 30.16 20.54
C VAL A 331 17.54 31.67 20.57
N HIS A 332 18.38 32.39 21.31
CA HIS A 332 18.40 33.85 21.32
C HIS A 332 19.04 34.40 20.03
N GLU A 333 18.29 35.21 19.27
CA GLU A 333 18.73 35.73 17.96
C GLU A 333 19.80 36.84 18.05
N SER A 334 20.11 37.38 19.24
CA SER A 334 21.16 38.40 19.38
C SER A 334 22.06 38.22 20.61
N LEU A 335 23.37 38.39 20.38
CA LEU A 335 24.40 38.46 21.44
C LEU A 335 24.15 39.61 22.42
N ASP A 336 23.42 40.65 22.01
CA ASP A 336 23.14 41.83 22.82
C ASP A 336 21.90 41.64 23.72
N GLU A 337 20.86 40.92 23.27
CA GLU A 337 19.74 40.51 24.13
C GLU A 337 20.16 39.41 25.10
N TRP A 338 21.00 38.45 24.67
CA TRP A 338 21.58 37.46 25.58
C TRP A 338 22.44 38.11 26.66
N ARG A 339 23.26 39.11 26.29
CA ARG A 339 24.04 39.89 27.28
C ARG A 339 23.13 40.67 28.22
N ALA A 340 22.05 41.25 27.72
CA ALA A 340 21.07 41.94 28.57
C ALA A 340 20.35 40.97 29.53
N TYR A 341 20.04 39.75 29.08
CA TYR A 341 19.45 38.68 29.89
C TYR A 341 20.41 38.21 31.00
N VAL A 342 21.66 37.88 30.64
CA VAL A 342 22.69 37.46 31.60
C VAL A 342 22.96 38.56 32.63
N LEU A 343 23.00 39.84 32.21
CA LEU A 343 23.17 40.98 33.10
C LEU A 343 21.95 41.22 34.02
N ALA A 344 20.76 40.76 33.64
CA ALA A 344 19.56 40.81 34.48
C ALA A 344 19.51 39.66 35.50
N GLN A 345 20.10 38.50 35.20
CA GLN A 345 20.14 37.33 36.08
C GLN A 345 21.19 37.42 37.20
N ASP A 346 22.25 38.23 37.06
CA ASP A 346 23.26 38.46 38.12
C ASP A 346 22.69 39.09 39.43
N ILE A 347 21.36 39.29 39.52
CA ILE A 347 20.68 39.83 40.70
C ILE A 347 19.84 38.78 41.47
N TYR A 348 19.56 37.58 40.96
CA TYR A 348 18.77 36.59 41.71
C TYR A 348 19.16 35.13 41.41
N ASN A 349 19.71 34.46 42.41
CA ASN A 349 19.88 33.00 42.43
C ASN A 349 18.50 32.34 42.60
N GLU A 350 18.01 31.69 41.55
CA GLU A 350 17.16 30.49 41.62
C GLU A 350 17.15 29.86 40.20
N GLU A 351 17.17 28.52 40.11
CA GLU A 351 17.04 27.79 38.84
C GLU A 351 15.70 28.15 38.18
N TYR A 352 15.72 29.13 37.28
CA TYR A 352 14.60 29.47 36.41
C TYR A 352 14.80 28.76 35.07
N ASP A 353 13.82 27.96 34.66
CA ASP A 353 13.67 27.60 33.25
C ASP A 353 13.51 28.90 32.46
N ASP A 354 14.30 29.11 31.40
CA ASP A 354 14.32 30.32 30.54
C ASP A 354 12.95 30.74 29.97
N CYS A 355 11.91 29.91 30.14
CA CYS A 355 10.56 30.13 29.62
C CYS A 355 9.50 30.49 30.69
N ASP A 356 9.84 30.53 31.99
CA ASP A 356 8.86 30.73 33.08
C ASP A 356 8.64 32.22 33.44
N LEU A 357 8.75 33.15 32.48
CA LEU A 357 8.60 34.61 32.68
C LEU A 357 7.30 35.19 32.12
#